data_AF-A0A226ED59-F1
#
_entry.id   AF-A0A226ED59-F1
#
_cell.length_a   1.000
_cell.length_b   1.000
_cell.length_c   1.000
_cell.angle_alpha   90.00
_cell.angle_beta   90.00
_cell.angle_gamma   90.00
#
_symmetry.space_group_name_H-M   'P 1'
#
loop_
_entity.id
_entity.type
_entity.pdbx_description
1 polymer ?
#
loop_
_entity_poly.entity_id
_entity_poly.type
_entity_poly.pdbx_seq_one_letter_code
_entity_poly.pdbx_strand_id
1 'polypeptide(L)'
;MISISWYLSWPLRFCVRKITQRRKTRISIIPTTVQEDDIEARVPLGNREPSSYATVTRGIRRHRNRLLLPGGILIIGILLPFSEQCSNFAMMSALSSDCTYSHEIQRSCRVRLNTRLAISPVGQDSCFHITDSRSETLGAIIVQTESIVLRCKKEILYHIPRAKTKCDSSRICFNILQGHECTYNSCADFGVNDTIKACNHTRSSLGWSSCVPVYPSCFWPQTNDCLFSRITMTNPTGQTYSVYMCPEWVYAVQLKVQFHIANNVTTDAITLYAGKSATVHKVNFSLISATVPPIPTLSECILSNGRKMAMTNCNKRGEMSKNRVGEIQCNSDADALHVNNQCFGSFELVKAQIDDNGIRCNSELIDPELVLQTNQLPLKLETGMLIP
;
A
#
# COMPACT_ATOMS: atom_id res chain seq x y z
N MET A 1 74.90 9.04 -10.30
CA MET A 1 74.98 9.75 -11.60
C MET A 1 73.57 9.96 -12.13
N ILE A 2 73.25 11.24 -12.40
CA ILE A 2 72.14 11.83 -13.17
C ILE A 2 70.71 11.70 -12.60
N SER A 3 70.25 12.80 -11.98
CA SER A 3 68.90 13.02 -11.45
C SER A 3 67.89 13.41 -12.55
N ILE A 4 66.75 12.72 -12.61
CA ILE A 4 65.63 12.99 -13.54
C ILE A 4 64.47 13.73 -12.81
N SER A 5 64.76 14.52 -11.78
CA SER A 5 63.70 15.11 -10.91
C SER A 5 63.08 16.42 -11.43
N TRP A 6 63.66 17.07 -12.44
CA TRP A 6 63.26 18.44 -12.80
C TRP A 6 62.18 18.58 -13.88
N TYR A 7 61.97 17.58 -14.75
CA TYR A 7 61.09 17.75 -15.92
C TYR A 7 59.59 17.54 -15.66
N LEU A 8 59.20 16.90 -14.55
CA LEU A 8 57.78 16.63 -14.23
C LEU A 8 57.09 17.71 -13.39
N SER A 9 57.84 18.63 -12.77
CA SER A 9 57.25 19.62 -11.84
C SER A 9 56.66 20.86 -12.54
N TRP A 10 57.14 21.18 -13.74
CA TRP A 10 56.77 22.40 -14.47
C TRP A 10 55.36 22.37 -15.09
N PRO A 11 54.93 21.29 -15.77
CA PRO A 11 53.58 21.25 -16.36
C PRO A 11 52.46 21.18 -15.29
N LEU A 12 52.70 20.51 -14.16
CA LEU A 12 51.74 20.43 -13.04
C LEU A 12 51.51 21.78 -12.36
N ARG A 13 52.57 22.60 -12.18
CA ARG A 13 52.45 23.95 -11.61
C ARG A 13 51.68 24.91 -12.52
N PHE A 14 51.78 24.73 -13.84
CA PHE A 14 51.05 25.56 -14.81
C PHE A 14 49.55 25.22 -14.85
N CYS A 15 49.20 23.92 -14.75
CA CYS A 15 47.80 23.48 -14.68
C CYS A 15 47.11 23.95 -13.40
N VAL A 16 47.75 23.84 -12.23
CA VAL A 16 47.18 24.29 -10.95
C VAL A 16 46.97 25.80 -10.93
N ARG A 17 47.87 26.60 -11.53
CA ARG A 17 47.69 28.07 -11.64
C ARG A 17 46.51 28.46 -12.54
N LYS A 18 46.30 27.78 -13.68
CA LYS A 18 45.13 28.08 -14.54
C LYS A 18 43.79 27.65 -13.94
N ILE A 19 43.75 26.54 -13.18
CA ILE A 19 42.52 26.07 -12.54
C ILE A 19 42.14 26.99 -11.36
N THR A 20 43.12 27.45 -10.58
CA THR A 20 42.89 28.40 -9.47
C THR A 20 42.51 29.80 -9.96
N GLN A 21 43.05 30.29 -11.08
CA GLN A 21 42.62 31.55 -11.69
C GLN A 21 41.17 31.48 -12.22
N ARG A 22 40.75 30.35 -12.82
CA ARG A 22 39.37 30.18 -13.30
C ARG A 22 38.33 30.07 -12.18
N ARG A 23 38.70 29.57 -11.00
CA ARG A 23 37.82 29.56 -9.82
C ARG A 23 37.61 30.95 -9.21
N LYS A 24 38.62 31.84 -9.24
CA LYS A 24 38.47 33.22 -8.73
C LYS A 24 37.49 34.07 -9.55
N THR A 25 37.34 33.82 -10.86
CA THR A 25 36.41 34.56 -11.72
C THR A 25 34.95 34.05 -11.69
N ARG A 26 34.64 32.99 -10.94
CA ARG A 26 33.28 32.43 -10.84
C ARG A 26 32.60 32.58 -9.48
N ILE A 27 33.24 33.22 -8.50
CA ILE A 27 32.70 33.40 -7.13
C ILE A 27 32.04 34.78 -6.94
N SER A 28 32.13 35.69 -7.91
CA SER A 28 31.35 36.95 -7.87
C SER A 28 30.09 36.81 -8.72
N ILE A 29 29.04 36.17 -8.18
CA ILE A 29 27.60 36.43 -8.41
C ILE A 29 26.91 35.49 -7.40
N ILE A 30 26.64 36.01 -6.21
CA ILE A 30 25.66 35.48 -5.27
C ILE A 30 24.74 36.67 -4.98
N PRO A 31 23.46 36.66 -5.41
CA PRO A 31 22.49 37.62 -4.90
C PRO A 31 22.02 37.15 -3.52
N THR A 32 22.28 37.99 -2.51
CA THR A 32 21.67 37.94 -1.19
C THR A 32 20.26 38.50 -1.25
N THR A 33 19.25 37.72 -0.91
CA THR A 33 17.99 38.25 -0.35
C THR A 33 17.45 37.26 0.68
N VAL A 34 17.67 37.60 1.94
CA VAL A 34 16.86 37.18 3.10
C VAL A 34 15.89 38.33 3.34
N GLN A 35 14.59 38.05 3.38
CA GLN A 35 13.65 38.84 4.16
C GLN A 35 12.47 37.94 4.55
N GLU A 36 12.34 37.73 5.86
CA GLU A 36 11.12 37.31 6.55
C GLU A 36 10.08 38.42 6.41
N ASP A 37 8.80 38.05 6.30
CA ASP A 37 7.69 38.77 6.92
C ASP A 37 6.45 37.85 6.98
N ASP A 38 5.93 37.67 8.19
CA ASP A 38 4.60 37.14 8.48
C ASP A 38 3.52 38.21 8.21
N ILE A 39 2.29 37.76 7.95
CA ILE A 39 0.97 38.30 8.39
C ILE A 39 -0.14 38.06 7.34
N GLU A 40 -1.17 37.34 7.81
CA GLU A 40 -2.59 37.26 7.44
C GLU A 40 -3.18 38.24 6.40
N ALA A 41 -3.96 37.71 5.43
CA ALA A 41 -5.39 38.05 5.26
C ALA A 41 -6.04 37.30 4.06
N ARG A 42 -7.37 37.11 4.20
CA ARG A 42 -8.33 36.40 3.32
C ARG A 42 -8.60 37.08 1.96
N VAL A 43 -9.50 36.42 1.20
CA VAL A 43 -10.40 36.86 0.09
C VAL A 43 -9.87 36.55 -1.36
N PRO A 44 -10.71 36.27 -2.40
CA PRO A 44 -10.76 34.97 -3.07
C PRO A 44 -10.38 35.00 -4.56
N LEU A 45 -10.22 33.81 -5.14
CA LEU A 45 -9.90 33.57 -6.55
C LEU A 45 -11.05 33.99 -7.48
N GLY A 46 -10.78 34.99 -8.33
CA GLY A 46 -11.59 35.38 -9.49
C GLY A 46 -10.98 34.86 -10.80
N ASN A 47 -11.86 34.33 -11.64
CA ASN A 47 -11.68 33.73 -12.97
C ASN A 47 -10.67 34.44 -13.90
N ARG A 48 -9.85 33.63 -14.59
CA ARG A 48 -9.28 33.97 -15.91
C ARG A 48 -8.85 32.71 -16.68
N GLU A 49 -9.68 32.30 -17.63
CA GLU A 49 -9.28 31.64 -18.89
C GLU A 49 -9.07 32.73 -19.98
N PRO A 50 -8.68 32.39 -21.22
CA PRO A 50 -7.48 31.67 -21.66
C PRO A 50 -6.71 32.51 -22.70
N SER A 51 -5.46 32.15 -23.04
CA SER A 51 -4.81 32.70 -24.25
C SER A 51 -3.99 31.64 -24.96
N SER A 52 -4.50 31.24 -26.13
CA SER A 52 -3.76 30.58 -27.19
C SER A 52 -3.03 31.61 -28.06
N TYR A 53 -2.21 31.10 -28.99
CA TYR A 53 -1.42 31.76 -30.05
C TYR A 53 -0.03 32.27 -29.64
N ALA A 54 1.01 31.55 -30.09
CA ALA A 54 1.81 32.01 -31.23
C ALA A 54 2.91 30.98 -31.55
N THR A 55 2.79 30.36 -32.72
CA THR A 55 3.88 29.72 -33.44
C THR A 55 4.82 30.78 -34.00
N VAL A 56 6.11 30.70 -33.67
CA VAL A 56 7.16 31.45 -34.36
C VAL A 56 8.26 30.50 -34.81
N THR A 57 8.31 30.29 -36.12
CA THR A 57 9.44 29.74 -36.87
C THR A 57 10.47 30.84 -37.12
N ARG A 58 11.76 30.48 -36.98
CA ARG A 58 12.99 31.07 -37.59
C ARG A 58 14.15 30.47 -36.79
N GLY A 59 15.26 30.01 -37.33
CA GLY A 59 15.86 30.14 -38.64
C GLY A 59 17.33 29.79 -38.43
N ILE A 60 17.85 28.93 -39.28
CA ILE A 60 19.20 28.36 -39.22
C ILE A 60 20.27 29.47 -39.26
N ARG A 61 21.21 29.45 -38.32
CA ARG A 61 22.57 29.95 -38.56
C ARG A 61 23.60 28.95 -38.02
N ARG A 62 24.09 28.13 -38.95
CA ARG A 62 25.34 27.36 -38.83
C ARG A 62 26.49 28.35 -38.59
N HIS A 63 27.11 28.29 -37.41
CA HIS A 63 28.48 28.77 -37.26
C HIS A 63 29.41 27.57 -37.09
N ARG A 64 30.20 27.37 -38.14
CA ARG A 64 31.15 26.28 -38.35
C ARG A 64 32.50 26.74 -37.82
N ASN A 65 32.82 26.42 -36.57
CA ASN A 65 34.19 26.53 -36.05
C ASN A 65 34.74 25.13 -35.81
N ARG A 66 35.45 24.62 -36.83
CA ARG A 66 36.53 23.66 -36.65
C ARG A 66 37.69 24.41 -36.00
N LEU A 67 38.25 23.91 -34.90
CA LEU A 67 39.71 23.74 -34.75
C LEU A 67 40.04 22.96 -33.46
N LEU A 68 40.64 21.79 -33.66
CA LEU A 68 41.78 21.22 -32.93
C LEU A 68 41.67 21.04 -31.39
N LEU A 69 41.46 19.78 -30.96
CA LEU A 69 42.40 18.99 -30.13
C LEU A 69 41.72 17.69 -29.61
N PRO A 70 41.82 16.54 -30.32
CA PRO A 70 41.49 15.23 -29.77
C PRO A 70 42.78 14.56 -29.29
N GLY A 71 43.00 14.45 -27.98
CA GLY A 71 44.17 13.73 -27.48
C GLY A 71 44.45 13.80 -25.99
N GLY A 72 43.83 14.73 -25.26
CA GLY A 72 44.08 14.90 -23.82
C GLY A 72 43.05 14.28 -22.87
N ILE A 73 41.88 13.86 -23.38
CA ILE A 73 40.74 13.42 -22.53
C ILE A 73 40.70 11.90 -22.36
N LEU A 74 41.38 11.14 -23.23
CA LEU A 74 41.31 9.68 -23.22
C LEU A 74 42.21 9.01 -22.15
N ILE A 75 43.17 9.74 -21.57
CA ILE A 75 44.12 9.20 -20.58
C ILE A 75 43.60 9.36 -19.13
N ILE A 76 42.66 10.28 -18.88
CA ILE A 76 42.11 10.50 -17.53
C ILE A 76 41.03 9.46 -17.18
N GLY A 77 40.43 8.79 -18.18
CA GLY A 77 39.42 7.74 -17.96
C GLY A 77 39.98 6.36 -17.57
N ILE A 78 41.29 6.12 -17.72
CA ILE A 78 41.90 4.78 -17.54
C ILE A 78 42.52 4.61 -16.14
N LEU A 79 42.65 5.69 -15.36
CA LEU A 79 43.33 5.66 -14.05
C LEU A 79 42.37 5.78 -12.85
N LEU A 80 41.06 5.68 -13.04
CA LEU A 80 40.12 5.56 -11.94
C LEU A 80 39.88 4.07 -11.68
N PRO A 81 40.53 3.47 -10.66
CA PRO A 81 40.17 2.11 -10.27
C PRO A 81 38.69 2.11 -9.89
N PHE A 82 37.98 1.08 -10.37
CA PHE A 82 36.67 0.68 -9.85
C PHE A 82 36.85 0.28 -8.38
N SER A 83 36.98 1.27 -7.50
CA SER A 83 36.82 1.04 -6.08
C SER A 83 35.34 0.77 -5.88
N GLU A 84 34.99 -0.46 -5.53
CA GLU A 84 33.72 -0.77 -4.89
C GLU A 84 33.69 -0.02 -3.55
N GLN A 85 33.23 1.24 -3.62
CA GLN A 85 33.08 2.08 -2.45
C GLN A 85 31.72 1.81 -1.84
N CYS A 86 31.70 1.47 -0.56
CA CYS A 86 30.47 1.40 0.22
C CYS A 86 29.74 2.75 0.12
N SER A 87 28.43 2.70 -0.14
CA SER A 87 27.62 3.90 -0.37
C SER A 87 27.42 4.75 0.90
N ASN A 88 27.49 4.13 2.09
CA ASN A 88 27.54 4.82 3.37
C ASN A 88 28.62 4.18 4.25
N PHE A 89 29.63 4.96 4.63
CA PHE A 89 30.59 4.56 5.65
C PHE A 89 30.11 5.05 7.01
N ALA A 90 29.49 4.17 7.80
CA ALA A 90 29.43 4.38 9.24
C ALA A 90 30.74 3.80 9.81
N MET A 91 31.80 4.61 9.83
CA MET A 91 33.07 4.21 10.45
C MET A 91 32.88 4.20 11.97
N MET A 92 32.44 3.06 12.51
CA MET A 92 32.39 2.82 13.95
C MET A 92 33.49 1.84 14.32
N SER A 93 34.55 2.36 14.94
CA SER A 93 35.65 1.60 15.51
C SER A 93 35.24 0.90 16.80
N ALA A 94 35.39 -0.42 16.87
CA ALA A 94 35.01 -1.24 18.02
C ALA A 94 35.88 -0.92 19.25
N LEU A 95 35.26 -0.49 20.35
CA LEU A 95 35.89 -0.28 21.65
C LEU A 95 35.91 -1.59 22.45
N SER A 96 36.87 -2.47 22.14
CA SER A 96 37.52 -3.46 23.04
C SER A 96 37.90 -4.73 22.27
N SER A 97 39.18 -4.80 21.91
CA SER A 97 39.85 -6.01 21.44
C SER A 97 40.78 -6.50 22.54
N ASP A 98 40.51 -7.66 23.12
CA ASP A 98 41.46 -8.37 23.98
C ASP A 98 42.21 -9.37 23.10
N CYS A 99 43.42 -9.00 22.67
CA CYS A 99 44.26 -9.81 21.80
C CYS A 99 45.36 -10.49 22.62
N THR A 100 45.34 -11.82 22.65
CA THR A 100 46.41 -12.62 23.25
C THR A 100 47.39 -13.08 22.18
N TYR A 101 48.68 -12.89 22.48
CA TYR A 101 49.78 -13.35 21.66
C TYR A 101 50.26 -14.70 22.22
N SER A 102 49.92 -15.80 21.54
CA SER A 102 50.58 -17.09 21.77
C SER A 102 51.93 -17.07 21.06
N HIS A 103 52.94 -17.73 21.63
CA HIS A 103 54.32 -17.77 21.13
C HIS A 103 54.40 -17.83 19.59
N GLU A 104 54.88 -16.71 19.03
CA GLU A 104 55.38 -16.39 17.68
C GLU A 104 54.55 -16.69 16.41
N ILE A 105 53.48 -17.48 16.39
CA ILE A 105 52.82 -17.83 15.10
C ILE A 105 51.31 -17.56 15.06
N GLN A 106 50.61 -17.51 16.20
CA GLN A 106 49.14 -17.43 16.18
C GLN A 106 48.60 -16.32 17.09
N ARG A 107 48.06 -15.28 16.45
CA ARG A 107 47.38 -14.15 17.08
C ARG A 107 45.91 -14.50 17.31
N SER A 108 45.45 -14.50 18.57
CA SER A 108 44.04 -14.72 18.91
C SER A 108 43.44 -13.44 19.48
N CYS A 109 42.53 -12.82 18.73
CA CYS A 109 41.84 -11.60 19.17
C CYS A 109 40.39 -11.89 19.51
N ARG A 110 39.95 -11.53 20.73
CA ARG A 110 38.54 -11.49 21.12
C ARG A 110 38.04 -10.07 20.98
N VAL A 111 37.18 -9.86 20.00
CA VAL A 111 36.53 -8.57 19.75
C VAL A 111 35.11 -8.62 20.30
N ARG A 112 34.75 -7.68 21.16
CA ARG A 112 33.36 -7.46 21.59
C ARG A 112 32.84 -6.18 20.97
N LEU A 113 31.97 -6.32 19.97
CA LEU A 113 31.32 -5.20 19.31
C LEU A 113 29.86 -5.11 19.77
N ASN A 114 29.47 -3.95 20.27
CA ASN A 114 28.07 -3.59 20.48
C ASN A 114 27.83 -2.23 19.83
N THR A 115 27.09 -2.22 18.72
CA THR A 115 26.89 -1.01 17.91
C THR A 115 25.47 -0.93 17.38
N ARG A 116 25.03 0.29 17.11
CA ARG A 116 23.72 0.61 16.52
C ARG A 116 23.95 1.31 15.20
N LEU A 117 23.29 0.83 14.16
CA LEU A 117 23.42 1.35 12.81
C LEU A 117 22.03 1.65 12.24
N ALA A 118 21.92 2.78 11.53
CA ALA A 118 20.75 3.05 10.70
C ALA A 118 20.79 2.14 9.46
N ILE A 119 19.69 1.44 9.19
CA ILE A 119 19.59 0.55 8.02
C ILE A 119 19.84 1.35 6.75
N SER A 120 20.74 0.85 5.91
CA SER A 120 20.99 1.42 4.59
C SER A 120 19.75 1.28 3.69
N PRO A 121 19.52 2.20 2.74
CA PRO A 121 18.56 2.01 1.67
C PRO A 121 18.73 0.66 0.95
N VAL A 122 17.67 0.17 0.31
CA VAL A 122 17.71 -1.08 -0.46
C VAL A 122 18.79 -1.01 -1.55
N GLY A 123 19.61 -2.06 -1.64
CA GLY A 123 20.75 -2.15 -2.57
C GLY A 123 22.02 -1.43 -2.11
N GLN A 124 22.01 -0.84 -0.91
CA GLN A 124 23.17 -0.18 -0.33
C GLN A 124 23.82 -0.99 0.79
N ASP A 125 25.13 -0.76 0.95
CA ASP A 125 25.99 -1.51 1.86
C ASP A 125 26.44 -0.62 3.02
N SER A 126 26.50 -1.22 4.20
CA SER A 126 27.07 -0.66 5.41
C SER A 126 28.27 -1.48 5.86
N CYS A 127 29.44 -0.87 5.96
CA CYS A 127 30.72 -1.55 6.15
C CYS A 127 31.30 -1.26 7.54
N PHE A 128 31.48 -2.29 8.35
CA PHE A 128 32.09 -2.22 9.67
C PHE A 128 33.52 -2.74 9.61
N HIS A 129 34.49 -1.84 9.72
CA HIS A 129 35.90 -2.23 9.82
C HIS A 129 36.25 -2.59 11.26
N ILE A 130 36.81 -3.79 11.44
CA ILE A 130 37.33 -4.25 12.72
C ILE A 130 38.82 -3.95 12.73
N THR A 131 39.23 -3.02 13.58
CA THR A 131 40.63 -2.64 13.76
C THR A 131 41.15 -3.10 15.11
N ASP A 132 42.43 -3.46 15.16
CA ASP A 132 43.15 -3.70 16.41
C ASP A 132 43.50 -2.38 17.15
N SER A 133 43.93 -2.49 18.39
CA SER A 133 44.59 -1.44 19.20
C SER A 133 45.68 -0.66 18.46
N ARG A 134 46.38 -1.27 17.48
CA ARG A 134 47.37 -0.61 16.61
C ARG A 134 46.78 0.03 15.36
N SER A 135 45.45 0.11 15.24
CA SER A 135 44.72 0.60 14.06
C SER A 135 44.92 -0.22 12.78
N GLU A 136 45.38 -1.47 12.89
CA GLU A 136 45.44 -2.41 11.76
C GLU A 136 44.08 -3.08 11.55
N THR A 137 43.61 -3.14 10.31
CA THR A 137 42.34 -3.81 9.96
C THR A 137 42.48 -5.33 10.07
N LEU A 138 41.77 -5.93 11.02
CA LEU A 138 41.67 -7.38 11.22
C LEU A 138 40.63 -8.03 10.30
N GLY A 139 39.64 -7.24 9.88
CA GLY A 139 38.57 -7.69 9.00
C GLY A 139 37.49 -6.63 8.81
N ALA A 140 36.44 -6.99 8.06
CA ALA A 140 35.26 -6.17 7.88
C ALA A 140 33.98 -7.00 7.93
N ILE A 141 32.89 -6.40 8.43
CA ILE A 141 31.54 -6.95 8.30
C ILE A 141 30.79 -6.02 7.36
N ILE A 142 30.34 -6.53 6.22
CA ILE A 142 29.55 -5.78 5.23
C ILE A 142 28.10 -6.22 5.38
N VAL A 143 27.20 -5.25 5.58
CA VAL A 143 25.76 -5.48 5.72
C VAL A 143 25.07 -4.79 4.56
N GLN A 144 24.56 -5.58 3.63
CA GLN A 144 23.79 -5.12 2.47
C GLN A 144 22.30 -5.27 2.76
N THR A 145 21.52 -4.23 2.45
CA THR A 145 20.06 -4.28 2.62
C THR A 145 19.42 -4.78 1.33
N GLU A 146 18.86 -5.99 1.34
CA GLU A 146 18.23 -6.59 0.17
C GLU A 146 16.78 -6.16 0.00
N SER A 147 16.02 -6.11 1.10
CA SER A 147 14.64 -5.63 1.07
C SER A 147 14.18 -5.11 2.41
N ILE A 148 13.28 -4.12 2.36
CA ILE A 148 12.55 -3.59 3.51
C ILE A 148 11.08 -3.70 3.16
N VAL A 149 10.37 -4.62 3.83
CA VAL A 149 8.96 -4.92 3.51
C VAL A 149 8.09 -4.69 4.74
N LEU A 150 6.93 -4.07 4.53
CA LEU A 150 5.87 -4.02 5.52
C LEU A 150 4.90 -5.18 5.28
N ARG A 151 4.76 -6.04 6.28
CA ARG A 151 3.83 -7.17 6.24
C ARG A 151 2.55 -6.82 6.98
N CYS A 152 1.43 -6.91 6.27
CA CYS A 152 0.11 -6.79 6.87
C CYS A 152 -0.18 -8.01 7.74
N LYS A 153 -0.56 -7.77 9.00
CA LYS A 153 -1.22 -8.77 9.82
C LYS A 153 -2.71 -8.75 9.49
N LYS A 154 -3.11 -9.64 8.57
CA LYS A 154 -4.47 -9.70 8.04
C LYS A 154 -5.50 -10.02 9.12
N GLU A 155 -6.57 -9.24 9.17
CA GLU A 155 -7.78 -9.52 9.94
C GLU A 155 -9.00 -9.54 9.00
N ILE A 156 -9.73 -10.66 8.96
CA ILE A 156 -10.93 -10.79 8.11
C ILE A 156 -12.10 -10.10 8.79
N LEU A 157 -12.71 -9.16 8.08
CA LEU A 157 -13.87 -8.43 8.58
C LEU A 157 -15.16 -9.17 8.30
N TYR A 158 -15.43 -9.52 7.05
CA TYR A 158 -16.65 -10.21 6.64
C TYR A 158 -16.51 -10.69 5.19
N HIS A 159 -17.46 -11.51 4.78
CA HIS A 159 -17.63 -11.96 3.40
C HIS A 159 -18.77 -11.18 2.76
N ILE A 160 -18.66 -10.90 1.46
CA ILE A 160 -19.69 -10.22 0.69
C ILE A 160 -20.06 -11.02 -0.56
N PRO A 161 -21.35 -11.11 -0.90
CA PRO A 161 -21.81 -11.66 -2.17
C PRO A 161 -21.75 -10.63 -3.30
N ARG A 162 -21.75 -11.11 -4.54
CA ARG A 162 -22.23 -10.30 -5.68
C ARG A 162 -23.76 -10.35 -5.75
N ALA A 163 -24.40 -9.66 -4.81
CA ALA A 163 -25.84 -9.73 -4.62
C ALA A 163 -26.65 -9.04 -5.73
N LYS A 164 -27.83 -9.58 -6.00
CA LYS A 164 -28.92 -8.94 -6.74
C LYS A 164 -30.23 -9.07 -5.97
N THR A 165 -31.06 -8.06 -6.08
CA THR A 165 -32.41 -8.06 -5.52
C THR A 165 -33.37 -8.89 -6.36
N LYS A 166 -34.24 -9.64 -5.69
CA LYS A 166 -35.39 -10.33 -6.26
C LYS A 166 -36.61 -10.00 -5.41
N CYS A 167 -37.72 -9.64 -6.05
CA CYS A 167 -38.96 -9.37 -5.33
C CYS A 167 -40.09 -10.26 -5.83
N ASP A 168 -40.78 -10.84 -4.85
CA ASP A 168 -41.94 -11.68 -5.06
C ASP A 168 -43.13 -11.01 -4.37
N SER A 169 -44.30 -11.03 -4.99
CA SER A 169 -45.54 -10.54 -4.39
C SER A 169 -46.68 -11.51 -4.59
N SER A 170 -47.59 -11.54 -3.62
CA SER A 170 -48.83 -12.30 -3.66
C SER A 170 -49.98 -11.42 -3.21
N ARG A 171 -51.01 -11.35 -4.05
CA ARG A 171 -52.23 -10.60 -3.76
C ARG A 171 -53.27 -11.56 -3.21
N ILE A 172 -53.87 -11.20 -2.08
CA ILE A 172 -54.87 -12.02 -1.39
C ILE A 172 -56.12 -11.18 -1.17
N CYS A 173 -57.27 -11.68 -1.64
CA CYS A 173 -58.52 -10.97 -1.44
C CYS A 173 -58.93 -10.95 0.04
N PHE A 174 -59.67 -9.91 0.40
CA PHE A 174 -60.23 -9.77 1.74
C PHE A 174 -61.11 -10.98 2.13
N ASN A 175 -60.88 -11.52 3.33
CA ASN A 175 -61.73 -12.52 3.98
C ASN A 175 -62.04 -13.78 3.14
N ILE A 176 -61.07 -14.28 2.37
CA ILE A 176 -61.18 -15.60 1.75
C ILE A 176 -61.19 -16.68 2.84
N LEU A 177 -62.22 -17.54 2.80
CA LEU A 177 -62.59 -18.60 3.74
C LEU A 177 -61.53 -19.72 3.98
N GLN A 178 -60.28 -19.59 3.51
CA GLN A 178 -59.25 -20.64 3.61
C GLN A 178 -57.94 -20.23 4.29
N GLY A 179 -57.91 -19.17 5.12
CA GLY A 179 -56.68 -18.97 5.92
C GLY A 179 -56.48 -17.69 6.71
N HIS A 180 -57.47 -16.81 6.87
CA HIS A 180 -57.35 -15.57 7.68
C HIS A 180 -56.11 -14.71 7.36
N GLU A 181 -55.57 -14.77 6.14
CA GLU A 181 -54.31 -14.06 5.80
C GLU A 181 -54.56 -12.56 5.57
N CYS A 182 -55.70 -12.19 4.97
CA CYS A 182 -56.08 -10.80 4.73
C CYS A 182 -57.39 -10.43 5.46
N THR A 183 -57.24 -9.69 6.57
CA THR A 183 -58.29 -9.12 7.43
C THR A 183 -58.05 -7.62 7.61
N TYR A 184 -58.95 -6.91 8.31
CA TYR A 184 -58.92 -5.45 8.44
C TYR A 184 -57.57 -4.90 8.93
N ASN A 185 -56.89 -5.59 9.84
CA ASN A 185 -55.61 -5.15 10.41
C ASN A 185 -54.41 -5.96 9.91
N SER A 186 -54.60 -6.91 8.99
CA SER A 186 -53.53 -7.83 8.57
C SER A 186 -52.26 -7.13 8.10
N CYS A 187 -52.37 -6.05 7.31
CA CYS A 187 -51.18 -5.32 6.87
C CYS A 187 -50.60 -4.38 7.93
N ALA A 188 -51.42 -3.88 8.86
CA ALA A 188 -50.93 -3.02 9.95
C ALA A 188 -50.12 -3.82 10.97
N ASP A 189 -50.52 -5.06 11.20
CA ASP A 189 -49.87 -5.98 12.14
C ASP A 189 -48.70 -6.75 11.48
N PHE A 190 -48.48 -6.61 10.17
CA PHE A 190 -47.49 -7.38 9.42
C PHE A 190 -46.07 -6.85 9.62
N GLY A 191 -45.23 -7.66 10.26
CA GLY A 191 -43.83 -7.37 10.53
C GLY A 191 -42.91 -7.62 9.33
N VAL A 192 -41.73 -6.99 9.38
CA VAL A 192 -40.70 -7.10 8.34
C VAL A 192 -40.13 -8.53 8.21
N ASN A 193 -40.19 -9.32 9.29
CA ASN A 193 -39.68 -10.69 9.32
C ASN A 193 -40.81 -11.74 9.16
N ASP A 194 -42.03 -11.30 8.91
CA ASP A 194 -43.18 -12.20 8.83
C ASP A 194 -43.12 -13.05 7.56
N THR A 195 -43.64 -14.28 7.69
CA THR A 195 -43.58 -15.27 6.63
C THR A 195 -44.83 -15.22 5.77
N ILE A 196 -44.62 -15.06 4.47
CA ILE A 196 -45.69 -15.13 3.46
C ILE A 196 -45.72 -16.56 2.93
N LYS A 197 -46.85 -17.27 3.05
CA LYS A 197 -46.94 -18.68 2.61
C LYS A 197 -46.56 -18.85 1.13
N ALA A 198 -46.99 -17.93 0.28
CA ALA A 198 -46.64 -17.90 -1.15
C ALA A 198 -45.13 -17.74 -1.41
N CYS A 199 -44.38 -17.14 -0.48
CA CYS A 199 -42.94 -16.86 -0.60
C CYS A 199 -42.07 -17.78 0.27
N ASN A 200 -42.60 -18.89 0.79
CA ASN A 200 -41.89 -19.76 1.74
C ASN A 200 -40.56 -20.33 1.18
N HIS A 201 -40.45 -20.47 -0.14
CA HIS A 201 -39.23 -20.91 -0.82
C HIS A 201 -38.03 -19.95 -0.64
N THR A 202 -38.25 -18.71 -0.20
CA THR A 202 -37.20 -17.68 0.03
C THR A 202 -36.94 -17.40 1.51
N ARG A 203 -37.40 -18.28 2.40
CA ARG A 203 -37.29 -18.09 3.86
C ARG A 203 -35.85 -18.15 4.36
N SER A 204 -35.01 -18.98 3.74
CA SER A 204 -33.61 -19.15 4.12
C SER A 204 -32.71 -18.00 3.63
N SER A 205 -33.16 -17.22 2.66
CA SER A 205 -32.41 -16.10 2.10
C SER A 205 -32.63 -14.82 2.91
N LEU A 206 -31.62 -13.96 2.93
CA LEU A 206 -31.74 -12.60 3.46
C LEU A 206 -32.85 -11.86 2.72
N GLY A 207 -33.79 -11.31 3.47
CA GLY A 207 -34.90 -10.59 2.87
C GLY A 207 -35.86 -10.00 3.89
N TRP A 208 -36.68 -9.08 3.40
CA TRP A 208 -37.63 -8.30 4.16
C TRP A 208 -39.01 -8.47 3.53
N SER A 209 -39.98 -8.74 4.38
CA SER A 209 -41.38 -8.87 4.00
C SER A 209 -42.11 -7.54 4.27
N SER A 210 -43.18 -7.27 3.53
CA SER A 210 -44.07 -6.13 3.74
C SER A 210 -45.49 -6.44 3.28
N CYS A 211 -46.46 -5.68 3.77
CA CYS A 211 -47.87 -5.78 3.39
C CYS A 211 -48.41 -4.37 3.15
N VAL A 212 -49.16 -4.20 2.06
CA VAL A 212 -49.92 -2.97 1.82
C VAL A 212 -51.36 -3.27 1.41
N PRO A 213 -52.33 -2.48 1.89
CA PRO A 213 -53.70 -2.56 1.39
C PRO A 213 -53.76 -2.00 -0.04
N VAL A 214 -54.45 -2.71 -0.93
CA VAL A 214 -54.64 -2.32 -2.34
C VAL A 214 -56.13 -2.26 -2.68
N TYR A 215 -56.46 -1.49 -3.73
CA TYR A 215 -57.84 -1.34 -4.19
C TYR A 215 -58.48 -2.70 -4.48
N PRO A 216 -59.78 -2.89 -4.17
CA PRO A 216 -60.48 -4.15 -4.43
C PRO A 216 -60.40 -4.56 -5.90
N SER A 217 -59.95 -5.78 -6.17
CA SER A 217 -60.13 -6.44 -7.47
C SER A 217 -60.96 -7.72 -7.35
N CYS A 218 -61.44 -8.02 -6.16
CA CYS A 218 -62.16 -9.23 -5.83
C CYS A 218 -63.67 -8.96 -5.67
N PHE A 219 -64.44 -10.02 -5.38
CA PHE A 219 -65.91 -9.99 -5.38
C PHE A 219 -66.53 -8.97 -4.40
N TRP A 220 -65.81 -8.56 -3.35
CA TRP A 220 -66.28 -7.59 -2.36
C TRP A 220 -65.70 -6.19 -2.63
N PRO A 221 -66.46 -5.29 -3.29
CA PRO A 221 -65.95 -3.98 -3.74
C PRO A 221 -65.78 -2.95 -2.61
N GLN A 222 -66.25 -3.25 -1.40
CA GLN A 222 -66.18 -2.33 -0.24
C GLN A 222 -65.00 -2.62 0.70
N THR A 223 -64.14 -3.58 0.36
CA THR A 223 -63.03 -4.04 1.20
C THR A 223 -61.72 -3.98 0.44
N ASN A 224 -60.63 -3.57 1.09
CA ASN A 224 -59.30 -3.57 0.47
C ASN A 224 -58.72 -4.99 0.47
N ASP A 225 -58.06 -5.36 -0.63
CA ASP A 225 -57.27 -6.59 -0.69
C ASP A 225 -55.89 -6.35 -0.07
N CYS A 226 -55.17 -7.42 0.29
CA CYS A 226 -53.83 -7.33 0.83
C CYS A 226 -52.80 -7.74 -0.22
N LEU A 227 -51.83 -6.87 -0.50
CA LEU A 227 -50.66 -7.22 -1.29
C LEU A 227 -49.49 -7.50 -0.35
N PHE A 228 -49.15 -8.78 -0.23
CA PHE A 228 -47.97 -9.23 0.50
C PHE A 228 -46.78 -9.25 -0.46
N SER A 229 -45.64 -8.72 -0.03
CA SER A 229 -44.41 -8.75 -0.82
C SER A 229 -43.22 -9.16 0.02
N ARG A 230 -42.26 -9.83 -0.63
CA ARG A 230 -40.98 -10.19 -0.06
C ARG A 230 -39.85 -9.78 -0.98
N ILE A 231 -38.96 -8.98 -0.46
CA ILE A 231 -37.71 -8.58 -1.12
C ILE A 231 -36.62 -9.49 -0.60
N THR A 232 -35.93 -10.20 -1.49
CA THR A 232 -34.85 -11.12 -1.15
C THR A 232 -33.57 -10.76 -1.89
N MET A 233 -32.45 -11.04 -1.25
CA MET A 233 -31.12 -10.92 -1.85
C MET A 233 -30.68 -12.29 -2.33
N THR A 234 -30.13 -12.34 -3.55
CA THR A 234 -29.65 -13.56 -4.19
C THR A 234 -28.26 -13.34 -4.76
N ASN A 235 -27.44 -14.38 -4.86
CA ASN A 235 -26.15 -14.31 -5.53
C ASN A 235 -26.21 -15.12 -6.85
N PRO A 236 -26.67 -14.52 -7.96
CA PRO A 236 -26.89 -15.25 -9.20
C PRO A 236 -25.60 -15.76 -9.85
N THR A 237 -24.46 -15.14 -9.51
CA THR A 237 -23.16 -15.50 -10.09
C THR A 237 -22.43 -16.56 -9.28
N GLY A 238 -22.84 -16.79 -8.02
CA GLY A 238 -22.11 -17.63 -7.07
C GLY A 238 -20.73 -17.07 -6.69
N GLN A 239 -20.44 -15.81 -7.00
CA GLN A 239 -19.16 -15.17 -6.67
C GLN A 239 -19.21 -14.54 -5.27
N THR A 240 -18.20 -14.83 -4.47
CA THR A 240 -18.05 -14.32 -3.11
C THR A 240 -16.68 -13.65 -2.96
N TYR A 241 -16.61 -12.71 -2.03
CA TYR A 241 -15.41 -11.93 -1.79
C TYR A 241 -15.17 -11.80 -0.29
N SER A 242 -13.90 -11.84 0.11
CA SER A 242 -13.48 -11.60 1.48
C SER A 242 -12.99 -10.17 1.61
N VAL A 243 -13.47 -9.48 2.64
CA VAL A 243 -13.00 -8.14 3.00
C VAL A 243 -12.14 -8.25 4.25
N TYR A 244 -10.94 -7.70 4.21
CA TYR A 244 -10.01 -7.68 5.33
C TYR A 244 -9.42 -6.29 5.54
N MET A 245 -8.91 -6.07 6.74
CA MET A 245 -8.09 -4.93 7.09
C MET A 245 -6.76 -5.38 7.68
N CYS A 246 -5.84 -4.42 7.79
CA CYS A 246 -4.52 -4.63 8.36
C CYS A 246 -4.39 -3.74 9.61
N PRO A 247 -4.87 -4.19 10.79
CA PRO A 247 -4.76 -3.42 12.04
C PRO A 247 -3.31 -3.16 12.44
N GLU A 248 -2.40 -4.03 12.02
CA GLU A 248 -0.98 -3.97 12.35
C GLU A 248 -0.13 -4.25 11.10
N TRP A 249 0.91 -3.44 10.93
CA TRP A 249 1.92 -3.60 9.88
C TRP A 249 3.29 -3.81 10.52
N VAL A 250 3.97 -4.89 10.15
CA VAL A 250 5.24 -5.29 10.76
C VAL A 250 6.37 -5.22 9.74
N TYR A 251 7.46 -4.55 10.08
CA TYR A 251 8.66 -4.54 9.26
C TYR A 251 9.34 -5.93 9.23
N ALA A 252 9.66 -6.37 8.03
CA ALA A 252 10.55 -7.47 7.74
C ALA A 252 11.70 -6.93 6.90
N VAL A 253 12.91 -6.91 7.46
CA VAL A 253 14.12 -6.41 6.80
C VAL A 253 14.99 -7.60 6.44
N GLN A 254 15.27 -7.78 5.16
CA GLN A 254 16.21 -8.80 4.68
C GLN A 254 17.57 -8.16 4.47
N LEU A 255 18.57 -8.71 5.14
CA LEU A 255 19.95 -8.27 5.06
C LEU A 255 20.82 -9.43 4.57
N LYS A 256 21.78 -9.10 3.71
CA LYS A 256 22.88 -9.96 3.35
C LYS A 256 24.11 -9.49 4.10
N VAL A 257 24.63 -10.35 4.96
CA VAL A 257 25.77 -10.06 5.82
C VAL A 257 26.98 -10.82 5.29
N GLN A 258 28.08 -10.13 5.07
CA GLN A 258 29.35 -10.70 4.64
C GLN A 258 30.41 -10.47 5.71
N PHE A 259 31.09 -11.53 6.13
CA PHE A 259 32.20 -11.46 7.06
C PHE A 259 33.50 -11.65 6.30
N HIS A 260 34.30 -10.60 6.22
CA HIS A 260 35.66 -10.61 5.67
C HIS A 260 36.64 -10.66 6.84
N ILE A 261 36.97 -11.86 7.33
CA ILE A 261 37.88 -12.05 8.45
C ILE A 261 39.12 -12.76 7.93
N ALA A 262 40.28 -12.09 8.00
CA ALA A 262 41.51 -12.53 7.32
C ALA A 262 41.27 -12.80 5.83
N ASN A 263 41.48 -14.04 5.35
CA ASN A 263 41.30 -14.43 3.95
C ASN A 263 39.97 -15.16 3.66
N ASN A 264 39.12 -15.32 4.68
CA ASN A 264 37.85 -16.03 4.53
C ASN A 264 36.71 -15.02 4.38
N VAL A 265 35.90 -15.21 3.35
CA VAL A 265 34.67 -14.48 3.12
C VAL A 265 33.50 -15.43 3.30
N THR A 266 32.66 -15.20 4.31
CA THR A 266 31.37 -15.90 4.44
C THR A 266 30.24 -14.92 4.15
N THR A 267 29.16 -15.42 3.57
CA THR A 267 27.98 -14.63 3.21
C THR A 267 26.75 -15.35 3.72
N ASP A 268 25.92 -14.66 4.49
CA ASP A 268 24.68 -15.19 5.05
C ASP A 268 23.53 -14.20 4.80
N ALA A 269 22.34 -14.74 4.59
CA ALA A 269 21.12 -13.94 4.52
C ALA A 269 20.35 -14.06 5.83
N ILE A 270 19.94 -12.92 6.39
CA ILE A 270 19.13 -12.86 7.61
C ILE A 270 17.87 -12.02 7.39
N THR A 271 16.79 -12.42 8.04
CA THR A 271 15.56 -11.61 8.09
C THR A 271 15.35 -11.15 9.53
N LEU A 272 15.29 -9.84 9.72
CA LEU A 272 15.06 -9.21 11.02
C LEU A 272 13.61 -8.73 11.14
N TYR A 273 13.04 -8.97 12.31
CA TYR A 273 11.74 -8.45 12.73
C TYR A 273 11.94 -7.64 14.01
N ALA A 274 11.08 -6.64 14.25
CA ALA A 274 11.14 -5.84 15.46
C ALA A 274 11.06 -6.74 16.71
N GLY A 275 11.97 -6.54 17.67
CA GLY A 275 12.03 -7.31 18.90
C GLY A 275 12.57 -8.74 18.78
N LYS A 276 12.98 -9.20 17.59
CA LYS A 276 13.63 -10.50 17.39
C LYS A 276 15.10 -10.32 17.01
N SER A 277 15.97 -11.14 17.59
CA SER A 277 17.39 -11.21 17.23
C SER A 277 17.69 -12.45 16.38
N ALA A 278 18.56 -12.28 15.38
CA ALA A 278 19.15 -13.37 14.61
C ALA A 278 20.65 -13.46 14.94
N THR A 279 21.16 -14.67 15.12
CA THR A 279 22.58 -14.90 15.40
C THR A 279 23.27 -15.52 14.18
N VAL A 280 24.32 -14.88 13.68
CA VAL A 280 25.16 -15.39 12.59
C VAL A 280 26.61 -15.31 13.02
N HIS A 281 27.36 -16.40 12.91
CA HIS A 281 28.79 -16.45 13.23
C HIS A 281 29.17 -15.80 14.58
N LYS A 282 28.34 -16.03 15.62
CA LYS A 282 28.47 -15.47 16.99
C LYS A 282 28.20 -13.96 17.13
N VAL A 283 27.68 -13.32 16.08
CA VAL A 283 27.19 -11.94 16.10
C VAL A 283 25.67 -11.94 16.14
N ASN A 284 25.09 -11.17 17.07
CA ASN A 284 23.65 -11.02 17.21
C ASN A 284 23.20 -9.74 16.49
N PHE A 285 22.35 -9.90 15.49
CA PHE A 285 21.67 -8.81 14.79
C PHE A 285 20.26 -8.67 15.34
N SER A 286 19.82 -7.45 15.62
CA SER A 286 18.46 -7.18 16.09
C SER A 286 17.94 -5.87 15.51
N LEU A 287 16.65 -5.84 15.17
CA LEU A 287 15.98 -4.62 14.75
C LEU A 287 15.44 -3.89 15.98
N ILE A 288 16.07 -2.77 16.34
CA ILE A 288 15.76 -2.00 17.55
C ILE A 288 14.45 -1.23 17.38
N SER A 289 14.33 -0.47 16.28
CA SER A 289 13.17 0.35 16.00
C SER A 289 13.02 0.53 14.50
N ALA A 290 11.79 0.48 14.02
CA ALA A 290 11.42 0.90 12.68
C ALA A 290 10.07 1.63 12.78
N THR A 291 9.97 2.81 12.17
CA THR A 291 8.77 3.64 12.23
C THR A 291 8.09 3.64 10.87
N VAL A 292 6.84 3.18 10.83
CA VAL A 292 6.01 3.26 9.63
C VAL A 292 5.57 4.71 9.50
N PRO A 293 5.88 5.41 8.38
CA PRO A 293 5.28 6.72 8.17
C PRO A 293 3.76 6.56 8.13
N PRO A 294 2.98 7.52 8.64
CA PRO A 294 1.52 7.44 8.57
C PRO A 294 1.09 7.48 7.11
N ILE A 295 0.76 6.32 6.55
CA ILE A 295 0.26 6.17 5.18
C ILE A 295 -1.24 5.89 5.29
N PRO A 296 -2.13 6.87 5.03
CA PRO A 296 -3.57 6.73 5.22
C PRO A 296 -4.17 5.53 4.47
N THR A 297 -3.65 5.22 3.28
CA THR A 297 -4.09 4.09 2.45
C THR A 297 -3.86 2.73 3.12
N LEU A 298 -2.96 2.62 4.10
CA LEU A 298 -2.75 1.36 4.85
C LEU A 298 -3.88 1.07 5.86
N SER A 299 -4.75 2.06 6.11
CA SER A 299 -5.95 1.90 6.94
C SER A 299 -7.20 1.52 6.13
N GLU A 300 -7.09 1.51 4.79
CA GLU A 300 -8.18 1.08 3.90
C GLU A 300 -8.38 -0.44 3.94
N CYS A 301 -9.55 -0.86 3.47
CA CYS A 301 -9.88 -2.26 3.39
C CYS A 301 -9.31 -2.86 2.11
N ILE A 302 -9.07 -4.16 2.15
CA ILE A 302 -8.64 -4.92 1.00
C ILE A 302 -9.71 -5.96 0.69
N LEU A 303 -10.18 -5.92 -0.56
CA LEU A 303 -11.14 -6.85 -1.13
C LEU A 303 -10.39 -7.95 -1.86
N SER A 304 -10.76 -9.22 -1.66
CA SER A 304 -10.17 -10.34 -2.40
C SER A 304 -11.19 -11.41 -2.78
N ASN A 305 -11.00 -12.00 -3.96
CA ASN A 305 -11.68 -13.23 -4.40
C ASN A 305 -10.76 -14.47 -4.30
N GLY A 306 -9.67 -14.39 -3.51
CA GLY A 306 -8.66 -15.44 -3.39
C GLY A 306 -7.59 -15.46 -4.48
N ARG A 307 -7.83 -14.83 -5.64
CA ARG A 307 -6.85 -14.72 -6.74
C ARG A 307 -6.35 -13.30 -6.96
N LYS A 308 -7.27 -12.34 -6.88
CA LYS A 308 -7.03 -10.92 -7.02
C LYS A 308 -7.29 -10.23 -5.70
N MET A 309 -6.63 -9.11 -5.51
CA MET A 309 -6.79 -8.23 -4.36
C MET A 309 -6.92 -6.80 -4.87
N ALA A 310 -7.74 -6.00 -4.21
CA ALA A 310 -7.91 -4.58 -4.51
C ALA A 310 -8.09 -3.79 -3.23
N MET A 311 -7.59 -2.55 -3.22
CA MET A 311 -7.79 -1.65 -2.10
C MET A 311 -9.06 -0.83 -2.29
N THR A 312 -9.85 -0.66 -1.24
CA THR A 312 -11.14 0.01 -1.32
C THR A 312 -11.59 0.55 0.02
N ASN A 313 -12.41 1.61 -0.03
CA ASN A 313 -13.21 2.02 1.10
C ASN A 313 -14.30 0.97 1.36
N CYS A 314 -14.41 0.54 2.61
CA CYS A 314 -15.42 -0.43 3.04
C CYS A 314 -16.10 0.01 4.34
N ASN A 315 -17.23 -0.61 4.64
CA ASN A 315 -17.90 -0.44 5.91
C ASN A 315 -17.15 -1.19 7.03
N LYS A 316 -17.29 -0.73 8.27
CA LYS A 316 -16.85 -1.54 9.40
C LYS A 316 -17.80 -2.72 9.59
N ARG A 317 -17.33 -3.76 10.29
CA ARG A 317 -18.20 -4.88 10.66
C ARG A 317 -19.42 -4.35 11.44
N GLY A 318 -20.62 -4.68 10.96
CA GLY A 318 -21.89 -4.24 11.54
C GLY A 318 -22.41 -2.89 11.01
N GLU A 319 -21.61 -2.13 10.25
CA GLU A 319 -22.05 -0.90 9.58
C GLU A 319 -22.58 -1.25 8.18
N MET A 320 -23.76 -0.74 7.79
CA MET A 320 -24.41 -1.05 6.51
C MET A 320 -24.69 0.22 5.70
N SER A 321 -23.70 1.12 5.64
CA SER A 321 -23.80 2.37 4.89
C SER A 321 -23.82 2.10 3.38
N LYS A 322 -24.70 2.80 2.66
CA LYS A 322 -24.79 2.75 1.18
C LYS A 322 -23.53 3.27 0.51
N ASN A 323 -23.31 2.84 -0.74
CA ASN A 323 -22.21 3.30 -1.59
C ASN A 323 -20.82 3.01 -1.01
N ARG A 324 -20.69 1.96 -0.18
CA ARG A 324 -19.41 1.45 0.32
C ARG A 324 -19.38 -0.06 0.27
N VAL A 325 -18.20 -0.66 0.07
CA VAL A 325 -18.08 -2.11 0.04
C VAL A 325 -18.50 -2.70 1.40
N GLY A 326 -19.37 -3.71 1.39
CA GLY A 326 -19.96 -4.26 2.61
C GLY A 326 -21.30 -3.65 3.01
N GLU A 327 -22.12 -3.27 2.03
CA GLU A 327 -23.55 -2.97 2.23
C GLU A 327 -24.32 -4.20 2.73
N ILE A 328 -23.92 -5.38 2.24
CA ILE A 328 -24.35 -6.70 2.73
C ILE A 328 -23.11 -7.38 3.30
N GLN A 329 -23.21 -7.88 4.53
CA GLN A 329 -22.10 -8.52 5.24
C GLN A 329 -22.50 -9.92 5.71
N CYS A 330 -21.67 -10.91 5.46
CA CYS A 330 -21.87 -12.29 5.88
C CYS A 330 -20.70 -12.76 6.74
N ASN A 331 -20.96 -13.64 7.70
CA ASN A 331 -19.93 -14.15 8.61
C ASN A 331 -19.02 -15.18 7.95
N SER A 332 -19.54 -15.93 6.98
CA SER A 332 -18.80 -16.97 6.26
C SER A 332 -18.96 -16.85 4.75
N ASP A 333 -18.04 -17.49 4.03
CA ASP A 333 -18.10 -17.60 2.57
C ASP A 333 -19.35 -18.37 2.10
N ALA A 334 -19.73 -19.42 2.83
CA ALA A 334 -20.94 -20.21 2.55
C ALA A 334 -22.21 -19.39 2.69
N ASP A 335 -22.28 -18.52 3.71
CA ASP A 335 -23.42 -17.61 3.90
C ASP A 335 -23.48 -16.56 2.79
N ALA A 336 -22.33 -16.04 2.34
CA ALA A 336 -22.28 -15.14 1.19
C ALA A 336 -22.65 -15.85 -0.12
N LEU A 337 -22.29 -17.12 -0.29
CA LEU A 337 -22.61 -17.87 -1.50
C LEU A 337 -24.12 -17.99 -1.70
N HIS A 338 -24.85 -18.30 -0.62
CA HIS A 338 -26.30 -18.49 -0.65
C HIS A 338 -27.12 -17.25 -0.24
N VAL A 339 -26.44 -16.21 0.22
CA VAL A 339 -27.02 -15.00 0.82
C VAL A 339 -28.07 -15.37 1.88
N ASN A 340 -27.63 -16.17 2.85
CA ASN A 340 -28.50 -16.69 3.90
C ASN A 340 -29.03 -15.57 4.81
N ASN A 341 -30.10 -15.87 5.55
CA ASN A 341 -30.67 -14.98 6.56
C ASN A 341 -29.72 -14.64 7.74
N GLN A 342 -28.55 -15.29 7.82
CA GLN A 342 -27.48 -14.93 8.76
C GLN A 342 -26.61 -13.75 8.29
N CYS A 343 -26.73 -13.37 7.00
CA CYS A 343 -26.11 -12.16 6.50
C CYS A 343 -26.86 -10.92 7.03
N PHE A 344 -26.13 -9.83 7.19
CA PHE A 344 -26.65 -8.54 7.58
C PHE A 344 -26.84 -7.67 6.34
N GLY A 345 -27.96 -6.95 6.29
CA GLY A 345 -28.26 -5.94 5.29
C GLY A 345 -29.37 -5.01 5.78
N SER A 346 -29.60 -3.92 5.06
CA SER A 346 -30.69 -2.98 5.36
C SER A 346 -31.72 -2.96 4.23
N PHE A 347 -32.99 -2.82 4.59
CA PHE A 347 -34.09 -2.60 3.63
C PHE A 347 -33.86 -1.32 2.80
N GLU A 348 -33.17 -0.33 3.36
CA GLU A 348 -32.89 0.92 2.66
C GLU A 348 -32.09 0.73 1.37
N LEU A 349 -31.34 -0.37 1.23
CA LEU A 349 -30.55 -0.69 0.03
C LEU A 349 -31.42 -0.91 -1.21
N VAL A 350 -32.73 -1.07 -1.03
CA VAL A 350 -33.68 -1.40 -2.10
C VAL A 350 -34.71 -0.29 -2.25
N LYS A 351 -34.90 0.17 -3.48
CA LYS A 351 -36.03 1.02 -3.87
C LYS A 351 -37.17 0.11 -4.33
N ALA A 352 -38.21 0.00 -3.52
CA ALA A 352 -39.41 -0.75 -3.84
C ALA A 352 -40.50 0.19 -4.37
N GLN A 353 -41.10 -0.19 -5.49
CA GLN A 353 -42.27 0.46 -6.08
C GLN A 353 -43.39 -0.55 -6.15
N ILE A 354 -44.55 -0.19 -5.60
CA ILE A 354 -45.71 -1.06 -5.54
C ILE A 354 -46.76 -0.47 -6.48
N ASP A 355 -47.21 -1.31 -7.41
CA ASP A 355 -48.26 -1.00 -8.38
C ASP A 355 -49.41 -2.03 -8.21
N ASP A 356 -50.56 -1.79 -8.87
CA ASP A 356 -51.71 -2.71 -8.83
C ASP A 356 -51.38 -4.14 -9.33
N ASN A 357 -50.33 -4.25 -10.15
CA ASN A 357 -49.85 -5.50 -10.75
C ASN A 357 -48.79 -6.23 -9.89
N GLY A 358 -48.38 -5.67 -8.75
CA GLY A 358 -47.41 -6.29 -7.83
C GLY A 358 -46.29 -5.35 -7.40
N ILE A 359 -45.14 -5.93 -7.05
CA ILE A 359 -43.95 -5.19 -6.60
C ILE A 359 -42.85 -5.19 -7.65
N ARG A 360 -42.22 -4.02 -7.85
CA ARG A 360 -40.97 -3.87 -8.58
C ARG A 360 -39.91 -3.37 -7.62
N CYS A 361 -38.73 -3.96 -7.68
CA CYS A 361 -37.62 -3.51 -6.86
C CYS A 361 -36.37 -3.32 -7.69
N ASN A 362 -35.63 -2.28 -7.32
CA ASN A 362 -34.34 -1.98 -7.87
C ASN A 362 -33.36 -1.69 -6.73
N SER A 363 -32.11 -2.08 -6.91
CA SER A 363 -31.05 -1.85 -5.93
C SER A 363 -29.80 -1.34 -6.63
N GLU A 364 -29.23 -0.27 -6.09
CA GLU A 364 -27.98 0.32 -6.55
C GLU A 364 -26.82 -0.19 -5.69
N LEU A 365 -26.66 -1.52 -5.63
CA LEU A 365 -25.59 -2.15 -4.86
C LEU A 365 -24.25 -1.99 -5.56
N ILE A 366 -23.17 -1.82 -4.80
CA ILE A 366 -21.81 -1.84 -5.35
C ILE A 366 -21.48 -3.22 -5.90
N ASP A 367 -20.99 -3.27 -7.14
CA ASP A 367 -20.47 -4.49 -7.75
C ASP A 367 -19.01 -4.75 -7.28
N PRO A 368 -18.76 -5.74 -6.41
CA PRO A 368 -17.42 -6.03 -5.91
C PRO A 368 -16.45 -6.45 -7.01
N GLU A 369 -16.93 -7.03 -8.11
CA GLU A 369 -16.08 -7.42 -9.23
C GLU A 369 -15.52 -6.19 -9.96
N LEU A 370 -16.35 -5.15 -10.12
CA LEU A 370 -15.92 -3.90 -10.74
C LEU A 370 -14.87 -3.19 -9.88
N VAL A 371 -15.05 -3.21 -8.54
CA VAL A 371 -14.06 -2.67 -7.59
C VAL A 371 -12.74 -3.41 -7.70
N LEU A 372 -12.78 -4.75 -7.76
CA LEU A 372 -11.57 -5.57 -7.95
C LEU A 372 -10.81 -5.24 -9.24
N GLN A 373 -11.54 -4.97 -10.33
CA GLN A 373 -10.94 -4.67 -11.64
C GLN A 373 -10.36 -3.26 -11.68
N THR A 374 -10.99 -2.30 -11.00
CA THR A 374 -10.60 -0.89 -11.04
C THR A 374 -9.41 -0.61 -10.11
N ASN A 375 -9.41 -1.18 -8.90
CA ASN A 375 -8.44 -0.88 -7.85
C ASN A 375 -7.47 -2.04 -7.56
N GLN A 376 -7.19 -2.86 -8.57
CA GLN A 376 -6.40 -4.07 -8.40
C GLN A 376 -4.97 -3.76 -7.92
N LEU A 377 -4.45 -4.57 -6.99
CA LEU A 377 -3.02 -4.59 -6.65
C LEU A 377 -2.20 -5.18 -7.82
N PRO A 378 -0.95 -4.70 -8.06
CA PRO A 378 -0.15 -3.82 -7.20
C PRO A 378 -0.48 -2.33 -7.34
N LEU A 379 -0.35 -1.59 -6.24
CA LEU A 379 -0.56 -0.13 -6.19
C LEU A 379 0.74 0.59 -5.83
N LYS A 380 1.08 1.62 -6.61
CA LYS A 380 2.22 2.50 -6.32
C LYS A 380 1.79 3.55 -5.30
N LEU A 381 2.44 3.55 -4.15
CA LEU A 381 2.30 4.55 -3.09
C LEU A 381 3.46 5.55 -3.18
N GLU A 382 3.37 6.67 -2.47
CA GLU A 382 4.44 7.68 -2.46
C GLU A 382 5.79 7.12 -1.98
N THR A 383 5.76 6.24 -0.98
CA THR A 383 6.95 5.69 -0.32
C THR A 383 7.24 4.23 -0.67
N GLY A 384 6.50 3.62 -1.60
CA GLY A 384 6.66 2.20 -1.91
C GLY A 384 5.62 1.62 -2.86
N MET A 385 5.49 0.30 -2.85
CA MET A 385 4.52 -0.43 -3.65
C MET A 385 3.78 -1.41 -2.75
N LEU A 386 2.45 -1.38 -2.80
CA LEU A 386 1.62 -2.39 -2.16
C LEU A 386 1.41 -3.54 -3.13
N ILE A 387 1.76 -4.75 -2.70
CA ILE A 387 1.66 -5.98 -3.48
C ILE A 387 0.74 -6.99 -2.78
N PRO A 388 0.14 -7.95 -3.50
CA PRO A 388 -0.76 -8.97 -2.95
C PRO A 388 -0.14 -9.87 -1.88
#